data_AF-A0A6L8FRC1-F1
#
_entry.id   AF-A0A6L8FRC1-F1
#
_cell.length_a   1.000
_cell.length_b   1.000
_cell.length_c   1.000
_cell.angle_alpha   90.00
_cell.angle_beta   90.00
_cell.angle_gamma   90.00
#
_symmetry.space_group_name_H-M   'P 1'
#
loop_
_entity.id
_entity.type
_entity.pdbx_description
1 polymer ?
#
loop_
_entity_poly.entity_id
_entity_poly.type
_entity_poly.pdbx_seq_one_letter_code
_entity_poly.pdbx_strand_id
1 'polypeptide(L)' 'MVQILTEWTDDCWNPDHSGRPQHDGTRFSGDCSRRVLRGGTWGYPLEFLRSAHRFQFELEHRDNGLGFRVIRVDR' A
#
# COMPACT_ATOMS: atom_id res chain seq x y z
N MET A 1 1.95 -9.26 7.09
CA MET A 1 3.12 -9.54 6.23
C MET A 1 4.13 -8.43 6.51
N VAL A 2 5.31 -8.78 7.00
CA VAL A 2 6.41 -7.83 7.24
C VAL A 2 7.45 -8.10 6.17
N GLN A 3 7.89 -7.05 5.49
CA GLN A 3 8.81 -7.16 4.36
C GLN A 3 10.03 -6.27 4.57
N ILE A 4 11.03 -6.47 3.72
CA ILE A 4 12.27 -5.68 3.72
C ILE A 4 12.09 -4.29 3.08
N LEU A 5 11.05 -4.13 2.24
CA LEU A 5 10.69 -2.89 1.56
C LEU A 5 9.19 -2.64 1.73
N THR A 6 8.83 -1.36 1.72
CA THR A 6 7.44 -0.93 1.64
C THR A 6 6.98 -1.07 0.20
N GLU A 7 5.90 -1.80 -0.03
CA GLU A 7 5.44 -2.18 -1.36
C GLU A 7 4.26 -1.34 -1.83
N TRP A 8 4.35 -0.79 -3.05
CA TRP A 8 3.24 -0.18 -3.75
C TRP A 8 2.08 -1.17 -3.93
N THR A 9 0.87 -0.67 -3.75
CA THR A 9 -0.37 -1.38 -4.11
C THR A 9 -1.16 -0.55 -5.12
N ASP A 10 -2.10 -1.20 -5.80
CA ASP A 10 -2.91 -0.54 -6.82
C ASP A 10 -4.03 0.33 -6.21
N ASP A 11 -4.30 0.24 -4.91
CA ASP A 11 -5.36 1.02 -4.25
C ASP A 11 -5.02 2.53 -4.20
N CYS A 12 -6.00 3.37 -4.57
CA CYS A 12 -5.96 4.81 -4.30
C CYS A 12 -6.06 5.08 -2.79
N TRP A 13 -5.45 6.18 -2.34
CA TRP A 13 -5.46 6.54 -0.92
C TRP A 13 -6.85 6.96 -0.43
N ASN A 14 -7.20 6.50 0.77
CA ASN A 14 -8.36 6.93 1.54
C ASN A 14 -7.95 7.03 3.02
N PRO A 15 -8.41 8.05 3.78
CA PRO A 15 -8.05 8.24 5.19
C PRO A 15 -8.38 7.03 6.08
N ASP A 16 -9.47 6.34 5.76
CA ASP A 16 -9.93 5.15 6.46
C ASP A 16 -10.52 4.13 5.46
N HIS A 17 -11.18 3.10 5.98
CA HIS A 17 -11.79 2.03 5.19
C HIS A 17 -13.28 2.25 4.90
N SER A 18 -13.87 3.38 5.32
CA SER A 18 -15.28 3.70 5.06
C SER A 18 -15.55 3.71 3.55
N GLY A 19 -16.73 3.23 3.15
CA GLY A 19 -17.13 3.15 1.76
C GLY A 19 -16.33 2.17 0.89
N ARG A 20 -15.47 1.31 1.47
CA ARG A 20 -14.80 0.25 0.70
C ARG A 20 -15.86 -0.77 0.23
N PRO A 21 -15.94 -1.07 -1.08
CA PRO A 21 -16.82 -2.13 -1.57
C PRO A 21 -16.52 -3.46 -0.86
N GLN A 22 -17.55 -4.28 -0.63
CA GLN A 22 -17.41 -5.58 0.04
C GLN A 22 -16.61 -6.60 -0.78
N HIS A 23 -16.44 -6.36 -2.08
CA HIS A 23 -15.64 -7.22 -2.93
C HIS A 23 -14.14 -7.07 -2.63
N ASP A 24 -13.45 -8.20 -2.74
CA ASP A 24 -12.00 -8.25 -2.84
C ASP A 24 -11.56 -7.63 -4.17
N GLY A 25 -10.49 -6.84 -4.13
CA GLY A 25 -10.03 -6.09 -5.29
C GLY A 25 -9.48 -4.72 -4.95
N THR A 26 -8.92 -4.10 -5.98
CA THR A 26 -8.34 -2.77 -5.92
C THR A 26 -9.43 -1.72 -5.67
N ARG A 27 -9.21 -0.83 -4.69
CA ARG A 27 -10.04 0.37 -4.50
C ARG A 27 -9.54 1.51 -5.41
N PHE A 28 -10.24 1.74 -6.51
CA PHE A 28 -9.95 2.86 -7.43
C PHE A 28 -10.60 4.20 -7.06
N SER A 29 -11.32 4.27 -5.93
CA SER A 29 -11.95 5.50 -5.43
C SER A 29 -11.09 6.17 -4.36
N GLY A 30 -11.21 7.49 -4.22
CA GLY A 30 -10.46 8.30 -3.25
C GLY A 30 -9.46 9.23 -3.92
N ASP A 31 -8.33 9.48 -3.26
CA ASP A 31 -7.25 10.27 -3.82
C ASP A 31 -6.27 9.37 -4.56
N CYS A 32 -6.35 9.36 -5.90
CA CYS A 32 -5.50 8.56 -6.76
C CYS A 32 -4.18 9.23 -7.15
N SER A 33 -3.93 10.49 -6.73
CA SER A 33 -2.58 11.08 -6.82
C SER A 33 -1.59 10.34 -5.91
N ARG A 34 -2.13 9.67 -4.88
CA ARG A 34 -1.41 8.82 -3.94
C ARG A 34 -1.89 7.39 -3.99
N ARG A 35 -0.98 6.44 -3.76
CA ARG A 35 -1.33 5.01 -3.62
C ARG A 35 -1.02 4.51 -2.23
N VAL A 36 -1.75 3.46 -1.82
CA VAL A 36 -1.48 2.76 -0.56
C VAL A 36 -0.18 1.97 -0.70
N LEU A 37 0.64 1.97 0.34
CA LEU A 37 1.79 1.07 0.48
C LEU A 37 1.72 0.23 1.76
N ARG A 38 2.29 -0.98 1.71
CA ARG A 38 2.21 -2.01 2.77
C ARG A 38 3.57 -2.65 3.08
N GLY A 39 3.67 -3.41 4.17
CA GLY A 39 4.83 -4.26 4.50
C GLY A 39 5.82 -3.67 5.50
N GLY A 40 6.22 -2.40 5.30
CA GLY A 40 7.27 -1.74 6.08
C GLY A 40 8.69 -2.00 5.52
N THR A 41 9.66 -1.18 5.92
CA THR A 41 11.05 -1.26 5.42
C THR A 41 12.06 -1.27 6.58
N TRP A 42 13.31 -1.63 6.30
CA TRP A 42 14.40 -1.81 7.27
C TRP A 42 14.71 -0.59 8.15
N GLY A 43 14.33 0.62 7.70
CA GLY A 43 14.52 1.86 8.44
C GLY A 43 13.31 2.31 9.28
N TYR A 44 12.19 1.57 9.24
CA TYR A 44 10.96 1.99 9.92
C TYR A 44 10.87 1.47 11.35
N PRO A 45 10.36 2.29 12.29
CA PRO A 45 10.02 1.86 13.65
C PRO A 45 9.07 0.65 13.67
N LEU A 46 9.17 -0.16 14.73
CA LEU A 46 8.43 -1.42 14.88
C LEU A 46 6.91 -1.22 14.86
N GLU A 47 6.41 -0.09 15.35
CA GLU A 47 5.00 0.28 15.36
C GLU A 47 4.38 0.35 13.96
N PHE A 48 5.20 0.57 12.93
CA PHE A 48 4.77 0.63 11.53
C PHE A 48 4.85 -0.73 10.81
N LEU A 49 5.41 -1.76 11.45
CA LEU A 49 5.50 -3.11 10.88
C LEU A 49 4.23 -3.95 11.09
N ARG A 50 3.17 -3.37 11.65
CA ARG A 50 1.89 -4.07 11.80
C ARG A 50 1.30 -4.38 10.43
N SER A 51 0.73 -5.58 10.26
CA SER A 51 0.08 -6.00 9.00
C SER A 51 -1.03 -5.05 8.52
N ALA A 52 -1.67 -4.31 9.44
CA ALA A 52 -2.71 -3.34 9.12
C ALA A 52 -2.19 -1.92 8.86
N HIS A 53 -0.90 -1.66 9.05
CA HIS A 53 -0.32 -0.34 8.76
C HIS A 53 -0.46 -0.02 7.27
N ARG A 54 -0.68 1.26 6.97
CA ARG A 54 -0.86 1.80 5.62
C ARG A 54 -0.03 3.06 5.51
N PHE A 55 0.82 3.11 4.49
CA PHE A 55 1.50 4.33 4.07
C PHE A 55 0.84 4.88 2.81
N GLN A 56 1.19 6.11 2.46
CA GLN A 56 0.80 6.72 1.20
C GLN A 56 1.93 7.60 0.69
N PHE A 57 2.12 7.57 -0.63
CA PHE A 57 3.02 8.48 -1.33
C PHE A 57 2.42 8.86 -2.67
N GLU A 58 2.81 10.04 -3.16
CA GLU A 58 2.53 10.53 -4.52
C GLU A 58 3.12 9.56 -5.56
N LEU A 59 2.45 9.36 -6.70
CA LEU A 59 2.83 8.40 -7.75
C LEU A 59 4.28 8.52 -8.24
N GLU A 60 4.85 9.72 -8.21
CA GLU A 60 6.19 10.01 -8.70
C GLU A 60 7.28 9.82 -7.65
N HIS A 61 6.91 9.55 -6.40
CA HIS A 61 7.86 9.39 -5.30
C HIS A 61 8.73 8.15 -5.48
N ARG A 62 10.04 8.32 -5.31
CA ARG A 62 11.04 7.26 -5.44
C ARG A 62 11.96 7.32 -4.23
N ASP A 63 12.17 6.16 -3.62
CA ASP A 63 13.02 5.98 -2.45
C ASP A 63 13.58 4.55 -2.45
N ASN A 64 14.75 4.33 -1.86
CA ASN A 64 15.42 3.03 -1.85
C ASN A 64 14.75 2.00 -0.91
N GLY A 65 13.82 2.44 -0.06
CA GLY A 65 12.95 1.61 0.77
C GLY A 65 11.65 1.17 0.08
N LEU A 66 11.43 1.54 -1.18
CA LEU A 66 10.21 1.23 -1.94
C LEU A 66 10.40 0.07 -2.92
N GLY A 67 9.44 -0.83 -2.94
CA GLY A 67 9.36 -1.95 -3.88
C GLY A 67 7.94 -2.16 -4.40
N PHE A 68 7.73 -3.29 -5.06
CA PHE A 68 6.40 -3.76 -5.46
C PHE A 68 6.41 -5.28 -5.57
N ARG A 69 5.24 -5.88 -5.42
CA ARG A 69 5.02 -7.30 -5.67
C ARG A 69 4.02 -7.46 -6.79
N VAL A 70 4.34 -8.31 -7.75
CA VAL A 70 3.43 -8.67 -8.83
C VAL A 70 2.45 -9.74 -8.33
N ILE A 71 1.18 -9.56 -8.66
CA ILE A 71 0.13 -10.57 -8.46
C ILE A 71 -0.27 -11.15 -9.81
N ARG A 72 -0.43 -12.47 -9.87
CA ARG A 72 -1.02 -13.16 -11.02
C ARG A 72 -2.49 -13.40 -10.70
N VAL A 73 -3.37 -13.02 -11.62
CA VAL A 73 -4.80 -13.32 -11.53
C VAL A 73 -5.06 -14.48 -12.48
N ASP A 74 -5.37 -15.65 -11.93
CA ASP A 74 -5.80 -16.79 -12.74
C ASP A 74 -7.23 -16.54 -13.21
N ARG A 75 -7.43 -16.69 -14.52
CA ARG A 75 -8.74 -16.64 -15.17
C ARG A 75 -9.23 -18.04 -15.45
#